data_AF-A0A101VNT3-F1
#
_entry.id   AF-A0A101VNT3-F1
#
_cell.length_a   1.000
_cell.length_b   1.000
_cell.length_c   1.000
_cell.angle_alpha   90.00
_cell.angle_beta   90.00
_cell.angle_gamma   90.00
#
_symmetry.space_group_name_H-M   'P 1'
#
loop_
_entity.id
_entity.type
_entity.pdbx_description
1 polymer ?
#
loop_
_entity_poly.entity_id
_entity_poly.type
_entity_poly.pdbx_seq_one_letter_code
_entity_poly.pdbx_strand_id
1 'polypeptide(L)'
;MSSAGEPSRAQLGWAIAAIIPFLLSIALLGFALSRQVLVLFATGWLLLQLFGYGSTLKMAKGDPAHYLVKAQVLLHWMALTLFIAMLVKIA
;
A
#
# COMPACT_ATOMS: atom_id res chain seq x y z
N MET A 1 -18.19 -24.12 9.44
CA MET A 1 -18.50 -22.92 10.24
C MET A 1 -17.17 -22.33 10.69
N SER A 2 -16.69 -21.23 10.09
CA SER A 2 -15.50 -20.55 10.63
C SER A 2 -15.91 -19.83 11.92
N SER A 3 -15.12 -19.99 12.97
CA SER A 3 -15.28 -19.26 14.23
C SER A 3 -15.34 -17.76 13.96
N ALA A 4 -16.24 -17.06 14.66
CA ALA A 4 -16.66 -15.69 14.38
C ALA A 4 -15.61 -14.59 14.72
N GLY A 5 -14.32 -14.82 14.43
CA GLY A 5 -13.26 -13.86 14.71
C GLY A 5 -11.97 -14.02 13.91
N GLU A 6 -11.72 -15.16 13.26
CA GLU A 6 -10.49 -15.35 12.48
C GLU A 6 -10.67 -14.88 11.02
N PRO A 7 -9.77 -14.03 10.50
CA PRO A 7 -9.81 -13.64 9.11
C PRO A 7 -9.58 -14.86 8.22
N SER A 8 -10.34 -14.95 7.14
CA SER A 8 -10.07 -15.98 6.12
C SER A 8 -8.65 -15.84 5.56
N ARG A 9 -8.10 -16.94 5.04
CA ARG A 9 -6.77 -16.92 4.39
C ARG A 9 -6.67 -15.86 3.29
N ALA A 10 -7.77 -15.63 2.56
CA ALA A 10 -7.84 -14.60 1.55
C ALA A 10 -7.73 -13.19 2.17
N GLN A 11 -8.50 -12.90 3.22
CA GLN A 11 -8.44 -11.61 3.91
C GLN A 11 -7.04 -11.34 4.49
N LEU A 12 -6.43 -12.35 5.10
CA LEU A 12 -5.06 -12.24 5.60
C LEU A 12 -4.06 -11.97 4.47
N GLY A 13 -4.16 -12.71 3.37
CA GLY A 13 -3.27 -12.54 2.21
C GLY A 13 -3.36 -11.14 1.60
N TRP A 14 -4.57 -10.60 1.44
CA TRP A 14 -4.77 -9.25 0.90
C TRP A 14 -4.37 -8.14 1.88
N ALA A 15 -4.54 -8.35 3.19
CA ALA A 15 -4.04 -7.43 4.20
C ALA A 15 -2.50 -7.35 4.18
N ILE A 16 -1.81 -8.50 4.08
CA ILE A 16 -0.36 -8.56 3.93
C ILE A 16 0.08 -7.85 2.63
N ALA A 17 -0.60 -8.12 1.52
CA ALA A 17 -0.30 -7.51 0.24
C ALA A 17 -0.46 -5.97 0.26
N ALA A 18 -1.38 -5.42 1.05
CA ALA A 18 -1.53 -3.97 1.25
C ALA A 18 -0.44 -3.37 2.16
N ILE A 19 -0.05 -4.10 3.21
CA ILE A 19 0.94 -3.64 4.20
C ILE A 19 2.33 -3.46 3.59
N ILE A 20 2.74 -4.33 2.67
CA ILE A 20 4.09 -4.29 2.07
C ILE A 20 4.38 -2.91 1.41
N PRO A 21 3.63 -2.44 0.40
CA PRO A 21 3.87 -1.14 -0.22
C PRO A 21 3.68 0.03 0.76
N PHE A 22 2.82 -0.13 1.78
CA PHE A 22 2.65 0.89 2.82
C PHE A 22 3.91 1.04 3.67
N LEU A 23 4.47 -0.06 4.19
CA LEU A 23 5.72 -0.04 4.95
C LEU A 23 6.90 0.48 4.12
N LEU A 24 6.96 0.11 2.84
CA LEU A 24 7.96 0.65 1.92
C LEU A 24 7.84 2.16 1.76
N SER A 25 6.63 2.73 1.76
CA SER A 25 6.47 4.19 1.70
C SER A 25 6.94 4.89 2.98
N ILE A 26 6.77 4.27 4.15
CA ILE A 26 7.30 4.80 5.41
C ILE A 26 8.84 4.77 5.39
N ALA A 27 9.43 3.64 4.96
CA ALA A 27 10.87 3.53 4.81
C ALA A 27 11.43 4.56 3.82
N LEU A 28 10.75 4.74 2.68
CA LEU A 28 11.10 5.76 1.68
C LEU A 28 11.00 7.17 2.25
N LEU A 29 9.97 7.48 3.05
CA LEU A 29 9.85 8.79 3.70
C LEU A 29 11.00 9.03 4.68
N GLY A 30 11.35 8.05 5.51
CA GLY A 30 12.51 8.13 6.41
C GLY A 30 13.81 8.38 5.64
N PHE A 31 14.04 7.65 4.56
CA PHE A 31 15.17 7.87 3.66
C PHE A 31 15.16 9.29 3.05
N ALA A 32 14.03 9.71 2.50
CA ALA A 32 13.83 11.01 1.86
C ALA A 32 14.13 12.18 2.82
N LEU A 33 13.62 12.09 4.06
CA LEU A 33 13.88 13.08 5.11
C LEU A 33 15.35 13.10 5.53
N SER A 34 16.00 11.94 5.65
CA SER A 34 17.42 11.86 6.03
C SER A 34 18.38 12.43 4.97
N ARG A 35 18.02 12.32 3.70
CA ARG A 35 18.85 12.74 2.56
C ARG A 35 18.39 14.04 1.91
N GLN A 36 17.24 14.58 2.32
CA GLN A 36 16.58 15.74 1.73
C GLN A 36 16.34 15.59 0.21
N VAL A 37 16.05 14.37 -0.24
CA VAL A 37 15.72 14.05 -1.65
C VAL A 37 14.33 13.46 -1.73
N LEU A 38 13.59 13.77 -2.80
CA LEU A 38 12.25 13.21 -3.06
C LEU A 38 11.23 13.41 -1.93
N VAL A 39 11.44 14.36 -1.00
CA VAL A 39 10.60 14.55 0.20
C VAL A 39 9.12 14.76 -0.16
N LEU A 40 8.84 15.61 -1.15
CA LEU A 40 7.48 15.87 -1.62
C LEU A 40 6.83 14.60 -2.18
N PHE A 41 7.59 13.84 -2.99
CA PHE A 41 7.12 12.57 -3.54
C PHE A 41 6.84 11.55 -2.44
N ALA A 42 7.77 11.32 -1.52
CA ALA A 42 7.62 10.33 -0.46
C ALA A 42 6.45 10.67 0.48
N THR A 43 6.29 11.94 0.82
CA THR A 43 5.16 12.43 1.62
C THR A 43 3.84 12.24 0.88
N GLY A 44 3.77 12.67 -0.38
CA GLY A 44 2.58 12.51 -1.22
C GLY A 44 2.20 11.04 -1.42
N TRP A 45 3.18 10.18 -1.64
CA TRP A 45 3.00 8.74 -1.82
C TRP A 45 2.44 8.06 -0.56
N LEU A 46 2.97 8.41 0.62
CA LEU A 46 2.45 7.90 1.90
C LEU A 46 1.01 8.37 2.15
N LEU A 47 0.73 9.66 1.94
CA LEU A 47 -0.62 10.21 2.09
C LEU A 47 -1.61 9.55 1.12
N LEU A 48 -1.21 9.34 -0.13
CA LEU A 48 -2.03 8.64 -1.12
C LEU A 48 -2.39 7.22 -0.65
N GLN A 49 -1.43 6.47 -0.10
CA GLN A 49 -1.71 5.14 0.45
C GLN A 49 -2.62 5.18 1.68
N LEU A 50 -2.41 6.14 2.60
CA LEU A 50 -3.27 6.33 3.78
C LEU A 50 -4.73 6.56 3.38
N PHE A 51 -4.96 7.49 2.45
CA PHE A 51 -6.32 7.78 1.99
C PHE A 51 -6.88 6.68 1.08
N GLY A 52 -6.07 6.10 0.20
CA GLY A 52 -6.48 5.01 -0.70
C GLY A 52 -6.93 3.77 0.05
N TYR A 53 -6.08 3.22 0.93
CA TYR A 53 -6.43 2.07 1.75
C TYR A 53 -7.50 2.42 2.80
N GLY A 54 -7.38 3.56 3.48
CA GLY A 54 -8.33 3.96 4.52
C GLY A 54 -9.75 4.13 3.98
N SER A 55 -9.92 4.80 2.83
CA SER A 55 -11.23 5.00 2.20
C SER A 55 -11.82 3.68 1.67
N THR A 56 -11.04 2.87 0.95
CA THR A 56 -11.54 1.63 0.37
C THR A 56 -11.84 0.57 1.42
N LEU A 57 -11.04 0.48 2.48
CA LEU A 57 -11.31 -0.41 3.60
C LEU A 57 -12.57 0.01 4.37
N LYS A 58 -12.78 1.32 4.56
CA LYS A 58 -14.02 1.86 5.14
C LYS A 58 -15.24 1.52 4.28
N MET A 59 -15.15 1.71 2.96
CA MET A 59 -16.22 1.37 2.01
C MET A 59 -16.50 -0.15 1.96
N ALA A 60 -15.45 -0.95 2.14
CA ALA A 60 -15.52 -2.41 2.23
C ALA A 60 -16.00 -2.93 3.60
N LYS A 61 -16.41 -2.04 4.52
CA LYS A 61 -16.82 -2.40 5.89
C LYS A 61 -15.75 -3.21 6.64
N GLY A 62 -14.48 -2.94 6.37
CA GLY A 62 -13.34 -3.62 6.99
C GLY A 62 -12.90 -4.92 6.32
N ASP A 63 -13.50 -5.34 5.20
CA ASP A 63 -13.11 -6.56 4.49
C ASP A 63 -11.90 -6.32 3.54
N PRO A 64 -10.69 -6.85 3.84
CA PRO A 64 -9.53 -6.67 2.96
C PRO A 64 -9.64 -7.47 1.65
N ALA A 65 -10.49 -8.50 1.61
CA ALA A 65 -10.71 -9.30 0.40
C ALA A 65 -11.75 -8.69 -0.54
N HIS A 66 -12.30 -7.53 -0.19
CA HIS A 66 -13.27 -6.80 -1.02
C HIS A 66 -12.61 -6.28 -2.31
N TYR A 67 -13.37 -6.24 -3.42
CA TYR A 67 -12.83 -5.87 -4.73
C TYR A 67 -12.24 -4.45 -4.77
N LEU A 68 -12.81 -3.50 -4.02
CA LEU A 68 -12.27 -2.13 -3.90
C LEU A 68 -10.88 -2.10 -3.26
N VAL A 69 -10.67 -2.88 -2.20
CA VAL A 69 -9.39 -2.95 -1.50
C VAL A 69 -8.37 -3.63 -2.40
N LYS A 70 -8.74 -4.75 -3.03
CA LYS A 70 -7.89 -5.45 -4.01
C LYS A 70 -7.44 -4.52 -5.13
N ALA A 71 -8.34 -3.73 -5.70
CA ALA A 71 -8.01 -2.76 -6.74
C ALA A 71 -6.97 -1.75 -6.26
N GLN A 72 -7.13 -1.20 -5.04
CA GLN A 72 -6.14 -0.28 -4.48
C GLN A 72 -4.78 -0.93 -4.24
N VAL A 73 -4.77 -2.15 -3.68
CA VAL A 73 -3.54 -2.93 -3.50
C VAL A 73 -2.81 -3.10 -4.83
N LEU A 74 -3.54 -3.54 -5.87
CA LEU A 74 -2.97 -3.72 -7.21
C LEU A 74 -2.44 -2.40 -7.80
N LEU A 75 -3.18 -1.29 -7.66
CA LEU A 75 -2.74 0.02 -8.15
C LEU A 75 -1.42 0.47 -7.48
N HIS A 76 -1.27 0.27 -6.18
CA HIS A 76 -0.02 0.60 -5.48
C HIS A 76 1.13 -0.33 -5.85
N TRP A 77 0.88 -1.62 -6.07
CA TRP A 77 1.90 -2.53 -6.59
C TRP A 77 2.33 -2.20 -8.02
N MET A 78 1.40 -1.82 -8.89
CA MET A 78 1.70 -1.37 -10.24
C MET A 78 2.57 -0.11 -10.20
N ALA A 79 2.15 0.90 -9.43
CA ALA A 79 2.89 2.13 -9.30
C ALA A 79 4.29 1.92 -8.67
N LEU A 80 4.41 1.07 -7.65
CA LEU A 80 5.69 0.70 -7.06
C LEU A 80 6.61 0.02 -8.08
N THR A 81 6.07 -0.91 -8.86
CA THR A 81 6.83 -1.63 -9.91
C THR A 81 7.31 -0.66 -10.99
N LEU A 82 6.45 0.25 -11.44
CA LEU A 82 6.80 1.28 -12.42
C LEU A 82 7.85 2.26 -11.86
N PHE A 83 7.72 2.64 -10.59
CA PHE A 83 8.70 3.50 -9.92
C PHE A 83 10.07 2.82 -9.84
N ILE A 84 10.14 1.55 -9.44
CA ILE A 84 11.38 0.76 -9.42
C ILE A 84 11.96 0.63 -10.83
N ALA A 85 11.15 0.32 -11.83
CA ALA A 85 11.60 0.21 -13.21
C ALA A 85 12.19 1.54 -13.73
N MET A 86 11.59 2.68 -13.38
CA MET A 86 12.12 4.00 -13.69
C MET A 86 13.49 4.23 -13.02
N LEU A 87 13.64 3.87 -11.75
CA LEU A 87 14.92 3.99 -11.04
C LEU A 87 16.01 3.13 -11.67
N VAL A 88 15.69 1.86 -12.02
CA VAL A 88 16.63 0.94 -12.67
C VAL A 88 17.05 1.42 -14.05
N LYS A 89 16.14 2.03 -14.82
CA LYS A 89 16.46 2.58 -16.14
C LYS A 89 17.40 3.79 -16.06
N ILE A 90 17.30 4.58 -14.98
CA ILE A 90 18.06 5.82 -14.81
C ILE A 90 19.42 5.56 -14.14
N ALA A 91 19.55 4.48 -13.38
CA ALA A 91 20.80 4.02 -12.77
C ALA A 91 21.78 3.42 -13.78
#